data_AF-A0A831KMK8-F1
#
_entry.id   AF-A0A831KMK8-F1
#
_cell.length_a   1.000
_cell.length_b   1.000
_cell.length_c   1.000
_cell.angle_alpha   90.00
_cell.angle_beta   90.00
_cell.angle_gamma   90.00
#
_symmetry.space_group_name_H-M   'P 1'
#
loop_
_entity.id
_entity.type
_entity.pdbx_description
1 polymer ?
#
loop_
_entity_poly.entity_id
_entity_poly.type
_entity_poly.pdbx_seq_one_letter_code
_entity_poly.pdbx_strand_id
1 'polypeptide(L)'
;MKEIKIYTAEDAKRDVENGVSDSEVALRKWKSILDAIKAIEDVSIQVTSFCFRYQKFGCSGCPIVKYDHPCGHPYATFTIFYQELKKLRILAEGIYAILLAIDKEEKDSGRYYA
;
A
#
# COMPACT_ATOMS: atom_id res chain seq x y z
N MET A 1 16.55 6.75 3.93
CA MET A 1 15.75 5.81 3.12
C MET A 1 14.91 4.99 4.08
N LYS A 2 13.64 4.69 3.75
CA LYS A 2 12.72 3.91 4.61
C LYS A 2 12.80 2.44 4.21
N GLU A 3 12.83 1.53 5.19
CA GLU A 3 12.76 0.08 4.96
C GLU A 3 11.35 -0.42 5.25
N ILE A 4 10.82 -1.28 4.37
CA ILE A 4 9.53 -1.94 4.53
C ILE A 4 9.78 -3.44 4.60
N LYS A 5 9.32 -4.08 5.68
CA LYS A 5 9.36 -5.53 5.82
C LYS A 5 8.06 -6.11 5.27
N ILE A 6 8.17 -7.07 4.36
CA ILE A 6 7.04 -7.78 3.77
C ILE A 6 6.92 -9.13 4.46
N TYR A 7 5.72 -9.44 4.93
CA TYR A 7 5.41 -10.72 5.54
C TYR A 7 5.26 -11.79 4.46
N THR A 8 6.01 -12.88 4.54
CA THR A 8 6.03 -13.92 3.50
C THR A 8 5.16 -15.13 3.86
N ALA A 9 5.07 -16.08 2.92
CA ALA A 9 4.40 -17.35 3.17
C ALA A 9 5.16 -18.20 4.20
N GLU A 10 6.49 -18.11 4.22
CA GLU A 10 7.36 -18.76 5.18
C GLU A 10 7.18 -18.18 6.58
N ASP A 11 7.02 -16.86 6.71
CA ASP A 11 6.66 -16.22 7.98
C ASP A 11 5.29 -16.72 8.47
N ALA A 12 4.30 -16.82 7.57
CA ALA A 12 3.00 -17.39 7.88
C ALA A 12 3.10 -18.81 8.44
N LYS A 13 3.85 -19.66 7.76
CA LYS A 13 4.05 -21.06 8.17
C LYS A 13 4.71 -21.14 9.54
N ARG A 14 5.77 -20.36 9.77
CA ARG A 14 6.48 -20.32 11.06
C ARG A 14 5.58 -19.85 12.19
N ASP A 15 4.75 -18.83 11.99
CA ASP A 15 3.86 -18.32 13.03
C ASP A 15 2.77 -19.34 13.39
N VAL A 16 2.22 -20.05 12.41
CA VAL A 16 1.28 -21.17 12.65
C VAL A 16 1.97 -22.31 13.41
N GLU A 17 3.18 -22.71 13.02
CA GLU A 17 3.97 -23.73 13.73
C GLU A 17 4.27 -23.32 15.19
N ASN A 18 4.38 -22.02 15.46
CA ASN A 18 4.56 -21.46 16.80
C ASN A 18 3.25 -21.28 17.59
N GLY A 19 2.11 -21.70 17.05
CA GLY A 19 0.81 -21.66 17.72
C GLY A 19 0.10 -20.30 17.70
N VAL A 20 0.50 -19.38 16.81
CA VAL A 20 -0.25 -18.15 16.55
C VAL A 20 -1.58 -18.50 15.87
N SER A 21 -2.68 -17.82 16.21
CA SER A 21 -3.99 -18.09 15.60
C SER A 21 -4.01 -17.73 14.11
N ASP A 22 -4.84 -18.44 13.34
CA ASP A 22 -5.01 -18.19 11.91
C ASP A 22 -5.46 -16.75 11.61
N SER A 23 -6.36 -16.21 12.45
CA SER A 23 -6.81 -14.82 12.39
C SER A 23 -5.67 -13.82 12.60
N GLU A 24 -4.80 -14.06 13.57
CA GLU A 24 -3.68 -13.17 13.86
C GLU A 24 -2.61 -13.25 12.77
N VAL A 25 -2.34 -14.45 12.24
CA VAL A 25 -1.45 -14.65 11.08
C VAL A 25 -1.98 -13.92 9.85
N ALA A 26 -3.29 -14.03 9.57
CA ALA A 26 -3.93 -13.34 8.46
C ALA A 26 -3.82 -11.81 8.60
N LEU A 27 -4.04 -11.29 9.82
CA LEU A 27 -3.88 -9.87 10.13
C LEU A 27 -2.44 -9.38 9.92
N ARG A 28 -1.44 -10.10 10.43
CA ARG A 28 -0.02 -9.74 10.27
C ARG A 28 0.37 -9.69 8.81
N LYS A 29 -0.01 -10.72 8.04
CA LYS A 29 0.24 -10.76 6.59
C LYS A 29 -0.38 -9.56 5.89
N TRP A 30 -1.66 -9.32 6.12
CA TRP A 30 -2.39 -8.30 5.38
C TRP A 30 -1.98 -6.88 5.78
N LYS A 31 -1.64 -6.68 7.06
CA LYS A 31 -1.04 -5.44 7.56
C LYS A 31 0.25 -5.10 6.81
N SER A 32 1.12 -6.08 6.57
CA SER A 32 2.37 -5.86 5.83
C SER A 32 2.14 -5.41 4.38
N ILE A 33 1.11 -5.95 3.71
CA ILE A 33 0.72 -5.56 2.35
C ILE A 33 0.20 -4.11 2.36
N LEU A 34 -0.65 -3.78 3.33
CA LEU A 34 -1.18 -2.43 3.47
C LEU A 34 -0.06 -1.40 3.72
N ASP A 35 0.91 -1.75 4.57
CA ASP A 35 2.06 -0.90 4.85
C ASP A 35 2.97 -0.71 3.64
N ALA A 36 3.13 -1.76 2.82
CA ALA A 36 3.83 -1.66 1.55
C ALA A 36 3.13 -0.75 0.55
N ILE A 37 1.80 -0.88 0.39
CA ILE A 37 1.01 -0.01 -0.50
C ILE A 37 1.11 1.45 -0.05
N LYS A 38 0.98 1.72 1.26
CA LYS A 38 1.13 3.08 1.81
C LYS A 38 2.53 3.63 1.57
N ALA A 39 3.56 2.82 1.75
CA ALA A 39 4.93 3.25 1.46
C ALA A 39 5.16 3.54 -0.04
N ILE A 40 4.57 2.74 -0.94
CA ILE A 40 4.61 3.01 -2.38
C ILE A 40 3.89 4.32 -2.68
N GLU A 41 2.71 4.56 -2.10
CA GLU A 41 1.97 5.81 -2.29
C GLU A 41 2.78 7.03 -1.80
N ASP A 42 3.42 6.93 -0.63
CA ASP A 42 4.24 7.99 -0.05
C ASP A 42 5.40 8.40 -0.96
N VAL A 43 6.01 7.44 -1.67
CA VAL A 43 7.15 7.71 -2.56
C VAL A 43 6.76 7.94 -4.01
N SER A 44 5.51 7.59 -4.38
CA SER A 44 4.94 7.78 -5.72
C SER A 44 4.52 9.22 -5.99
N ILE A 45 5.20 10.20 -5.40
CA ILE A 45 4.96 11.60 -5.71
C ILE A 45 5.37 11.89 -7.15
N GLN A 46 4.60 12.73 -7.85
CA GLN A 46 4.90 13.09 -9.24
C GLN A 46 6.21 13.86 -9.39
N VAL A 47 6.71 14.42 -8.28
CA VAL A 47 7.87 15.31 -8.26
C VAL A 47 9.14 14.48 -8.39
N THR A 48 9.79 14.61 -9.55
CA THR A 48 11.10 13.99 -9.84
C THR A 48 12.21 15.03 -9.83
N SER A 49 13.47 14.61 -9.96
CA SER A 49 14.62 15.50 -10.07
C SER A 49 14.47 16.54 -11.21
N PHE A 50 13.81 16.16 -12.30
CA PHE A 50 13.47 17.07 -13.39
C PHE A 50 12.50 18.17 -12.95
N CYS A 51 11.50 17.85 -12.11
CA CYS A 51 10.55 18.85 -11.62
C CYS A 51 11.28 20.01 -10.93
N PHE A 52 12.23 19.73 -10.04
CA PHE A 52 13.00 20.79 -9.37
C PHE A 52 13.82 21.66 -10.33
N ARG A 53 14.32 21.09 -11.43
CA ARG A 53 15.12 21.81 -12.43
C ARG A 53 14.26 22.68 -13.35
N TYR A 54 13.10 22.17 -13.77
CA TYR A 54 12.27 22.76 -14.83
C TYR A 54 11.02 23.49 -14.33
N GLN A 55 10.65 23.37 -13.05
CA GLN A 55 9.49 24.07 -12.46
C GLN A 55 9.60 25.59 -12.58
N LYS A 56 10.81 26.15 -12.37
CA LYS A 56 11.06 27.60 -12.55
C LYS A 56 10.83 28.11 -13.98
N PHE A 57 10.76 27.21 -14.97
CA PHE A 57 10.49 27.53 -16.38
C PHE A 57 9.08 27.11 -16.80
N GLY A 58 8.16 26.87 -15.86
CA GLY A 58 6.81 26.42 -16.15
C GLY A 58 6.76 25.06 -16.85
N CYS A 59 7.70 24.15 -16.51
CA CYS A 59 7.87 22.84 -17.15
C CYS A 59 8.25 22.87 -18.64
N SER A 60 8.53 24.05 -19.21
CA SER A 60 9.01 24.18 -20.58
C SER A 60 10.34 23.44 -20.76
N GLY A 61 10.42 22.59 -21.79
CA GLY A 61 11.58 21.75 -22.07
C GLY A 61 11.78 20.55 -21.13
N CYS A 62 10.82 20.26 -20.24
CA CYS A 62 10.89 19.08 -19.39
C CYS A 62 10.91 17.79 -20.24
N PRO A 63 11.86 16.86 -20.05
CA PRO A 63 11.91 15.64 -20.85
C PRO A 63 10.64 14.77 -20.72
N ILE A 64 9.97 14.80 -19.57
CA ILE A 64 8.73 14.06 -19.33
C ILE A 64 7.62 14.47 -20.30
N VAL A 65 7.52 15.75 -20.66
CA VAL A 65 6.44 16.22 -21.56
C VAL A 65 6.55 15.69 -22.99
N LYS A 66 7.68 15.04 -23.34
CA LYS A 66 7.86 14.36 -24.63
C LYS A 66 7.23 12.97 -24.67
N TYR A 67 6.96 12.37 -23.51
CA TYR A 67 6.54 10.97 -23.37
C TYR A 67 5.21 10.82 -22.65
N ASP A 68 4.88 11.76 -21.77
CA ASP A 68 3.63 11.78 -21.02
C ASP A 68 3.01 13.18 -21.08
N HIS A 69 1.68 13.25 -21.07
CA HIS A 69 0.97 14.53 -21.03
C HIS A 69 1.35 15.32 -19.76
N PRO A 70 1.12 16.65 -19.73
CA PRO A 70 1.49 17.48 -18.60
C PRO A 70 1.07 16.88 -17.27
N CYS A 71 2.00 16.93 -16.32
CA CYS A 71 1.87 16.41 -14.97
C CYS A 71 0.67 17.05 -14.26
N GLY A 72 -0.51 16.41 -14.30
CA GLY A 72 -1.77 16.99 -13.84
C GLY A 72 -2.95 16.83 -14.80
N HIS A 73 -2.70 16.36 -16.02
CA HIS A 73 -3.76 15.95 -16.93
C HIS A 73 -4.41 14.63 -16.46
N PRO A 74 -5.75 14.49 -16.49
CA PRO A 74 -6.42 13.23 -16.14
C PRO A 74 -5.95 12.01 -16.95
N TYR A 75 -5.45 12.25 -18.16
CA TYR A 75 -4.92 11.22 -19.07
C TYR A 75 -3.39 11.07 -19.01
N ALA A 76 -2.70 11.78 -18.12
CA ALA A 76 -1.29 11.53 -17.90
C ALA A 76 -1.11 10.15 -17.25
N THR A 77 -0.11 9.40 -17.70
CA THR A 77 0.23 8.06 -17.21
C THR A 77 0.42 8.07 -15.70
N PHE A 78 1.08 9.09 -15.17
CA PHE A 78 1.21 9.26 -13.72
C PHE A 78 -0.15 9.40 -13.03
N THR A 79 -1.06 10.22 -13.56
CA THR A 79 -2.38 10.45 -12.95
C THR A 79 -3.17 9.15 -12.87
N ILE A 80 -3.15 8.35 -13.95
CA ILE A 80 -3.78 7.03 -14.01
C ILE A 80 -3.15 6.11 -12.97
N PHE A 81 -1.82 5.99 -12.96
CA PHE A 81 -1.09 5.16 -11.99
C PHE A 81 -1.46 5.52 -10.53
N TYR A 82 -1.45 6.80 -10.18
CA TYR A 82 -1.75 7.25 -8.82
C TYR A 82 -3.21 7.00 -8.43
N GLN A 83 -4.16 7.14 -9.37
CA GLN A 83 -5.56 6.78 -9.14
C GLN A 83 -5.74 5.29 -8.90
N GLU A 84 -5.09 4.43 -9.69
CA GLU A 84 -5.14 2.98 -9.50
C GLU A 84 -4.50 2.55 -8.18
N LEU A 85 -3.38 3.18 -7.79
CA LEU A 85 -2.75 2.95 -6.49
C LEU A 85 -3.67 3.29 -5.32
N LYS A 86 -4.41 4.42 -5.40
CA LYS A 86 -5.40 4.79 -4.39
C LYS A 86 -6.55 3.80 -4.29
N LYS A 87 -7.07 3.34 -5.44
CA LYS A 87 -8.12 2.30 -5.46
C LYS A 87 -7.62 1.02 -4.81
N LEU A 88 -6.41 0.58 -5.14
CA LEU A 88 -5.78 -0.60 -4.53
C LEU A 88 -5.64 -0.46 -3.01
N ARG A 89 -5.21 0.72 -2.51
CA ARG A 89 -5.13 0.99 -1.07
C ARG A 89 -6.49 0.85 -0.40
N ILE A 90 -7.55 1.45 -0.96
CA ILE A 90 -8.90 1.39 -0.38
C ILE A 90 -9.39 -0.06 -0.30
N LEU A 91 -9.17 -0.85 -1.35
CA LEU A 91 -9.51 -2.28 -1.35
C LEU A 91 -8.74 -3.05 -0.28
N ALA A 92 -7.43 -2.79 -0.15
CA ALA A 92 -6.60 -3.42 0.87
C ALA A 92 -7.04 -3.06 2.30
N GLU A 93 -7.40 -1.79 2.55
CA GLU A 93 -7.95 -1.32 3.83
C GLU A 93 -9.29 -2.00 4.15
N GLY A 94 -10.16 -2.16 3.15
CA GLY A 94 -11.43 -2.88 3.31
C GLY A 94 -11.24 -4.34 3.73
N ILE A 95 -10.33 -5.06 3.06
CA ILE A 95 -10.00 -6.45 3.42
C ILE A 95 -9.41 -6.50 4.84
N TYR A 96 -8.52 -5.57 5.20
CA TYR A 96 -7.95 -5.52 6.54
C TYR A 96 -9.02 -5.32 7.63
N ALA A 97 -10.00 -4.45 7.38
CA ALA A 97 -11.11 -4.22 8.30
C ALA A 97 -11.97 -5.47 8.50
N ILE A 98 -12.22 -6.24 7.44
CA ILE A 98 -12.93 -7.53 7.52
C ILE A 98 -12.15 -8.52 8.40
N LEU A 99 -10.84 -8.65 8.18
CA LEU A 99 -9.99 -9.53 8.98
C LEU A 99 -9.95 -9.13 10.46
N LEU A 100 -9.95 -7.81 10.75
CA LEU A 100 -10.02 -7.31 12.13
C LEU A 100 -11.34 -7.66 12.82
N ALA A 101 -12.46 -7.64 12.07
CA ALA A 101 -13.75 -8.06 12.60
C ALA A 101 -13.76 -9.55 12.94
N ILE A 102 -13.22 -10.40 12.06
CA ILE A 102 -13.11 -11.86 12.27
C ILE A 102 -12.26 -12.17 13.51
N ASP A 103 -11.06 -11.58 13.63
CA ASP A 103 -10.19 -11.76 14.80
C ASP A 103 -10.87 -11.35 16.11
N LYS A 104 -11.63 -10.26 16.07
CA LYS A 104 -12.40 -9.80 17.23
C LYS A 104 -13.49 -10.81 17.60
N GLU A 105 -14.25 -11.31 16.63
CA GLU A 105 -15.29 -12.32 16.85
C GLU A 105 -14.71 -13.61 17.44
N GLU A 106 -13.57 -14.09 16.94
CA GLU A 106 -12.90 -15.27 17.50
C GLU A 106 -12.48 -15.06 18.96
N LYS A 107 -11.90 -13.90 19.29
CA LYS A 107 -11.48 -13.56 20.66
C LYS A 107 -12.64 -13.42 21.62
N ASP A 108 -13.74 -12.83 21.17
CA ASP A 108 -14.95 -12.66 21.97
C ASP A 108 -15.66 -14.02 22.19
N SER A 109 -15.67 -14.88 21.17
CA SER A 109 -16.22 -16.25 21.25
C SER A 109 -15.39 -17.14 22.17
N GLY A 110 -14.06 -17.07 22.09
CA GLY A 110 -13.15 -17.83 22.96
C GLY A 110 -13.24 -17.44 24.45
N ARG A 111 -13.68 -16.21 24.77
CA ARG A 111 -13.96 -15.77 26.14
C ARG A 111 -15.31 -16.24 26.68
N TYR A 112 -16.25 -16.59 25.82
CA TYR A 112 -17.59 -17.04 26.22
C TYR A 112 -17.63 -18.53 26.60
N TYR A 113 -16.61 -19.30 26.21
CA TYR A 113 -16.48 -20.73 26.48
C TYR A 113 -15.32 -21.09 27.43
N ALA A 114 -14.69 -20.09 28.07
CA ALA A 114 -13.66 -20.25 29.10
C ALA A 114 -14.19 -19.79 30.46
#